data_AF-A0A353LZT4-F1
#
_entry.id   AF-A0A353LZT4-F1
#
_cell.length_a   1.000
_cell.length_b   1.000
_cell.length_c   1.000
_cell.angle_alpha   90.00
_cell.angle_beta   90.00
_cell.angle_gamma   90.00
#
_symmetry.space_group_name_H-M   'P 1'
#
loop_
_entity.id
_entity.type
_entity.pdbx_description
1 polymer ?
#
loop_
_entity_poly.entity_id
_entity_poly.type
_entity_poly.pdbx_seq_one_letter_code
_entity_poly.pdbx_strand_id
1 'polypeptide(L)'
;MAHVKQSFVGPALGDLEYEVNQQFEQSWLTPEISPGMRIAVAVGSRGIANLSAIVRMVCYEIQALGATPFIIPAMGSHGGATAEGQTAVLRSLGITEKLCGAPIISSMDVVQIGATWNQIPVYMDKQAWNSDGVVLVNRIKPHTDFHSGRGFESGLLKMSVIGLGKDRQAEVLHGYGVKGLVDFLPEVADVVLGTGKVLGGVAIVENAREETAIIEVLH
;
A
#
# COMPACT_ATOMS: atom_id res chain seq x y z
N MET A 1 41.08 -4.98 -12.05
CA MET A 1 39.80 -4.86 -11.32
C MET A 1 39.96 -3.72 -10.33
N ALA A 2 39.18 -2.65 -10.46
CA ALA A 2 39.22 -1.54 -9.51
C ALA A 2 38.20 -1.82 -8.39
N HIS A 3 38.64 -1.75 -7.13
CA HIS A 3 37.73 -1.80 -5.99
C HIS A 3 37.17 -0.40 -5.75
N VAL A 4 35.86 -0.25 -5.89
CA VAL A 4 35.14 0.98 -5.52
C VAL A 4 34.60 0.79 -4.11
N LYS A 5 35.00 1.67 -3.19
CA LYS A 5 34.45 1.74 -1.83
C LYS A 5 33.42 2.86 -1.79
N GLN A 6 32.15 2.51 -1.63
CA GLN A 6 31.08 3.47 -1.44
C GLN A 6 30.72 3.53 0.05
N SER A 7 30.64 4.74 0.59
CA SER A 7 30.20 4.99 1.97
C SER A 7 28.85 5.68 1.94
N PHE A 8 27.84 5.04 2.51
CA PHE A 8 26.50 5.60 2.62
C PHE A 8 26.30 6.20 4.01
N VAL A 9 26.01 7.49 4.06
CA VAL A 9 25.55 8.19 5.27
C VAL A 9 24.06 8.46 5.10
N GLY A 10 23.26 8.16 6.12
CA GLY A 10 21.82 8.35 6.04
C GLY A 10 21.12 7.96 7.34
N PRO A 11 19.92 8.53 7.59
CA PRO A 11 19.10 8.21 8.75
C PRO A 11 18.69 6.74 8.73
N ALA A 12 18.58 6.15 9.90
CA ALA A 12 18.01 4.82 10.11
C ALA A 12 17.16 4.88 11.39
N LEU A 13 15.97 4.31 11.35
CA LEU A 13 15.11 4.22 12.52
C LEU A 13 15.72 3.25 13.54
N GLY A 14 15.77 3.71 14.79
CA GLY A 14 16.27 2.90 15.91
C GLY A 14 15.19 1.99 16.46
N ASP A 15 14.14 2.59 17.04
CA ASP A 15 13.00 1.87 17.62
C ASP A 15 11.80 1.95 16.68
N LEU A 16 11.63 0.88 15.91
CA LEU A 16 10.56 0.76 14.93
C LEU A 16 9.17 0.70 15.56
N GLU A 17 9.05 0.06 16.73
CA GLU A 17 7.77 -0.12 17.42
C GLU A 17 7.29 1.19 18.01
N TYR A 18 8.19 1.91 18.69
CA TYR A 18 7.93 3.26 19.16
C TYR A 18 7.51 4.19 18.01
N GLU A 19 8.22 4.17 16.88
CA GLU A 19 7.90 5.07 15.76
C GLU A 19 6.52 4.77 15.16
N VAL A 20 6.19 3.51 14.90
CA VAL A 20 4.87 3.15 14.35
C VAL A 20 3.76 3.56 15.31
N ASN A 21 3.90 3.27 16.59
CA ASN A 21 2.93 3.65 17.60
C ASN A 21 2.75 5.18 17.68
N GLN A 22 3.84 5.94 17.75
CA GLN A 22 3.80 7.41 17.76
C GLN A 22 3.13 7.99 16.52
N GLN A 23 3.41 7.44 15.33
CA GLN A 23 2.77 7.89 14.10
C GLN A 23 1.26 7.61 14.12
N PHE A 24 0.81 6.47 14.65
CA PHE A 24 -0.63 6.22 14.84
C PHE A 24 -1.25 7.19 15.84
N GLU A 25 -0.64 7.38 17.01
CA GLU A 25 -1.13 8.29 18.06
C GLU A 25 -1.31 9.73 17.56
N GLN A 26 -0.39 10.20 16.71
CA GLN A 26 -0.38 11.58 16.19
C GLN A 26 -1.15 11.73 14.87
N SER A 27 -1.58 10.63 14.26
CA SER A 27 -2.25 10.65 12.95
C SER A 27 -3.73 11.03 13.05
N TRP A 28 -4.22 11.64 11.97
CA TRP A 28 -5.65 11.83 11.72
C TRP A 28 -6.36 10.52 11.33
N LEU A 29 -5.62 9.45 11.05
CA LEU A 29 -6.18 8.13 10.75
C LEU A 29 -6.83 7.50 11.98
N THR A 30 -6.24 7.66 13.16
CA THR A 30 -6.71 7.02 14.40
C THR A 30 -8.16 7.39 14.75
N PRO A 31 -8.58 8.66 14.72
CA PRO A 31 -9.97 9.04 14.92
C PRO A 31 -10.97 8.46 13.90
N GLU A 32 -10.52 8.11 12.69
CA GLU A 32 -11.38 7.53 11.64
C GLU A 32 -11.64 6.03 11.86
N ILE A 33 -10.87 5.37 12.73
CA ILE A 33 -11.04 3.94 13.04
C ILE A 33 -11.82 3.80 14.35
N SER A 34 -13.07 3.35 14.22
CA SER A 34 -13.96 3.11 15.36
C SER A 34 -14.02 1.62 15.76
N PRO A 35 -14.29 1.30 17.04
CA PRO A 35 -14.51 -0.07 17.49
C PRO A 35 -15.58 -0.80 16.65
N GLY A 36 -15.29 -2.05 16.30
CA GLY A 36 -16.17 -2.89 15.47
C GLY A 36 -15.99 -2.71 13.96
N MET A 37 -15.27 -1.69 13.50
CA MET A 37 -14.93 -1.56 12.08
C MET A 37 -14.07 -2.74 11.61
N ARG A 38 -14.25 -3.13 10.35
CA ARG A 38 -13.44 -4.13 9.68
C ARG A 38 -12.54 -3.45 8.66
N ILE A 39 -11.23 -3.43 8.94
CA ILE A 39 -10.25 -2.61 8.21
C ILE A 39 -9.36 -3.49 7.32
N ALA A 40 -9.28 -3.16 6.03
CA ALA A 40 -8.36 -3.80 5.11
C ALA A 40 -6.96 -3.18 5.20
N VAL A 41 -5.94 -3.98 5.49
CA VAL A 41 -4.53 -3.57 5.43
C VAL A 41 -3.97 -4.02 4.08
N ALA A 42 -3.79 -3.07 3.17
CA ALA A 42 -3.37 -3.30 1.81
C ALA A 42 -1.85 -3.30 1.69
N VAL A 43 -1.28 -4.42 1.24
CA VAL A 43 0.19 -4.60 1.21
C VAL A 43 0.68 -4.93 -0.20
N GLY A 44 1.70 -4.20 -0.64
CA GLY A 44 2.36 -4.42 -1.93
C GLY A 44 3.26 -5.65 -1.98
N SER A 45 3.90 -5.86 -3.13
CA SER A 45 4.77 -7.01 -3.43
C SER A 45 6.27 -6.75 -3.25
N ARG A 46 6.66 -5.54 -2.86
CA ARG A 46 8.06 -5.12 -2.82
C ARG A 46 8.72 -5.60 -1.53
N GLY A 47 9.95 -6.08 -1.64
CA GLY A 47 10.85 -6.21 -0.50
C GLY A 47 11.11 -4.83 0.07
N ILE A 48 10.67 -4.61 1.30
CA ILE A 48 10.87 -3.39 2.08
C ILE A 48 11.42 -3.86 3.43
N ALA A 49 12.47 -3.20 3.90
CA ALA A 49 13.06 -3.42 5.20
C ALA A 49 11.98 -3.36 6.28
N ASN A 50 11.96 -4.39 7.13
CA ASN A 50 11.02 -4.53 8.23
C ASN A 50 9.53 -4.60 7.84
N LEU A 51 9.18 -4.85 6.57
CA LEU A 51 7.78 -4.84 6.13
C LEU A 51 6.86 -5.73 6.96
N SER A 52 7.26 -6.98 7.23
CA SER A 52 6.44 -7.91 8.01
C SER A 52 6.23 -7.44 9.44
N ALA A 53 7.24 -6.80 10.04
CA ALA A 53 7.13 -6.20 11.36
C ALA A 53 6.19 -4.99 11.34
N ILE A 54 6.33 -4.10 10.35
CA ILE A 54 5.47 -2.92 10.18
C ILE A 54 4.01 -3.34 9.97
N VAL A 55 3.75 -4.30 9.07
CA VAL A 55 2.39 -4.80 8.82
C VAL A 55 1.79 -5.42 10.08
N ARG A 56 2.57 -6.18 10.86
CA ARG A 56 2.12 -6.70 12.16
C ARG A 56 1.73 -5.56 13.10
N MET A 57 2.57 -4.53 13.23
CA MET A 57 2.31 -3.40 14.12
C MET A 57 1.07 -2.63 13.69
N VAL A 58 0.89 -2.37 12.39
CA VAL A 58 -0.34 -1.77 11.83
C VAL A 58 -1.57 -2.59 12.20
N CYS A 59 -1.53 -3.92 12.06
CA CYS A 59 -2.65 -4.77 12.46
C CYS A 59 -2.93 -4.66 13.97
N TYR A 60 -1.90 -4.60 14.82
CA TYR A 60 -2.07 -4.49 16.26
C TYR A 60 -2.59 -3.12 16.70
N GLU A 61 -2.16 -2.03 16.07
CA GLU A 61 -2.71 -0.68 16.31
C GLU A 61 -4.21 -0.65 15.98
N ILE A 62 -4.61 -1.21 14.82
CA ILE A 62 -6.03 -1.32 14.45
C ILE A 62 -6.82 -2.15 15.49
N GLN A 63 -6.24 -3.24 16.00
CA GLN A 63 -6.86 -4.06 17.05
C GLN A 63 -6.97 -3.31 18.38
N ALA A 64 -5.97 -2.52 18.75
CA ALA A 64 -5.96 -1.70 19.96
C ALA A 64 -7.07 -0.64 19.94
N LEU A 65 -7.45 -0.16 18.75
CA LEU A 65 -8.60 0.72 18.52
C LEU A 65 -9.95 -0.02 18.54
N GLY A 66 -9.96 -1.34 18.78
CA GLY A 66 -11.17 -2.17 18.84
C GLY A 66 -11.73 -2.56 17.48
N ALA A 67 -10.98 -2.33 16.39
CA ALA A 67 -11.34 -2.73 15.04
C ALA A 67 -10.74 -4.10 14.68
N THR A 68 -11.24 -4.72 13.61
CA THR A 68 -10.81 -6.03 13.13
C THR A 68 -10.04 -5.89 11.82
N PRO A 69 -8.69 -5.98 11.84
CA PRO A 69 -7.90 -5.91 10.62
C PRO A 69 -7.97 -7.21 9.82
N PHE A 70 -7.81 -7.10 8.52
CA PHE A 70 -7.46 -8.21 7.63
C PHE A 70 -6.53 -7.73 6.53
N ILE A 71 -5.61 -8.58 6.08
CA ILE A 71 -4.60 -8.22 5.09
C ILE A 71 -5.11 -8.58 3.70
N ILE A 72 -4.94 -7.65 2.75
CA ILE A 72 -5.18 -7.90 1.33
C ILE A 72 -3.91 -7.63 0.52
N PRO A 73 -3.61 -8.45 -0.50
CA PRO A 73 -2.57 -8.12 -1.46
C PRO A 73 -3.04 -7.01 -2.40
N ALA A 74 -2.29 -5.90 -2.42
CA ALA A 74 -2.52 -4.73 -3.27
C ALA A 74 -1.33 -4.54 -4.23
N MET A 75 -1.14 -5.48 -5.13
CA MET A 75 0.08 -5.61 -5.93
C MET A 75 -0.14 -5.67 -7.46
N GLY A 76 -1.34 -5.31 -7.93
CA GLY A 76 -1.66 -5.31 -9.36
C GLY A 76 -1.54 -6.71 -9.98
N SER A 77 -0.73 -6.82 -11.03
CA SER A 77 -0.47 -8.06 -11.80
C SER A 77 0.56 -9.00 -11.17
N HIS A 78 1.21 -8.61 -10.05
CA HIS A 78 2.20 -9.45 -9.38
C HIS A 78 1.60 -10.76 -8.84
N GLY A 79 2.46 -11.74 -8.57
CA GLY A 79 2.03 -13.08 -8.14
C GLY A 79 1.28 -13.83 -9.25
N GLY A 80 1.54 -13.51 -10.51
CA GLY A 80 0.85 -14.09 -11.67
C GLY A 80 -0.63 -13.75 -11.72
N ALA A 81 -1.07 -12.64 -11.12
CA ALA A 81 -2.47 -12.22 -11.06
C ALA A 81 -3.43 -13.31 -10.55
N THR A 82 -2.99 -14.10 -9.57
CA THR A 82 -3.80 -15.16 -8.93
C THR A 82 -3.86 -14.94 -7.42
N ALA A 83 -4.96 -15.37 -6.79
CA ALA A 83 -5.12 -15.24 -5.35
C ALA A 83 -4.02 -16.00 -4.59
N GLU A 84 -3.71 -17.22 -5.04
CA GLU A 84 -2.69 -18.10 -4.46
C GLU A 84 -1.29 -17.53 -4.65
N GLY A 85 -0.97 -17.03 -5.85
CA GLY A 85 0.32 -16.45 -6.16
C GLY A 85 0.58 -15.16 -5.37
N GLN A 86 -0.42 -14.28 -5.23
CA GLN A 86 -0.29 -13.09 -4.38
C GLN A 86 -0.14 -13.44 -2.90
N THR A 87 -0.83 -14.47 -2.42
CA THR A 87 -0.63 -15.00 -1.06
C THR A 87 0.80 -15.53 -0.87
N ALA A 88 1.34 -16.25 -1.87
CA ALA A 88 2.71 -16.74 -1.83
C ALA A 88 3.74 -15.60 -1.80
N VAL A 89 3.49 -14.50 -2.52
CA VAL A 89 4.32 -13.29 -2.45
C VAL A 89 4.34 -12.73 -1.03
N LEU A 90 3.18 -12.52 -0.40
CA LEU A 90 3.12 -12.03 0.99
C LEU A 90 3.89 -12.93 1.96
N ARG A 91 3.74 -14.25 1.83
CA ARG A 91 4.49 -15.23 2.64
C ARG A 91 6.00 -15.12 2.43
N SER A 92 6.46 -14.92 1.21
CA SER A 92 7.89 -14.73 0.90
C SER A 92 8.47 -13.46 1.52
N LEU A 93 7.62 -12.45 1.79
CA LEU A 93 7.96 -11.22 2.50
C LEU A 93 7.87 -11.38 4.03
N GLY A 94 7.62 -12.61 4.53
CA GLY A 94 7.48 -12.91 5.95
C GLY A 94 6.13 -12.53 6.55
N ILE A 95 5.15 -12.12 5.73
CA ILE A 95 3.81 -11.76 6.19
C ILE A 95 2.98 -13.03 6.29
N THR A 96 2.51 -13.33 7.50
CA THR A 96 1.68 -14.51 7.79
C THR A 96 0.59 -14.14 8.77
N GLU A 97 -0.53 -14.85 8.72
CA GLU A 97 -1.67 -14.60 9.61
C GLU A 97 -1.29 -14.75 11.08
N LYS A 98 -0.44 -15.74 11.39
CA LYS A 98 0.08 -15.97 12.74
C LYS A 98 0.92 -14.79 13.24
N LEU A 99 1.80 -14.24 12.39
CA LEU A 99 2.66 -13.12 12.77
C LEU A 99 1.84 -11.86 12.99
N CYS A 100 0.91 -11.57 12.07
CA CYS A 100 0.15 -10.32 12.07
C CYS A 100 -1.09 -10.36 12.96
N GLY A 101 -1.50 -11.55 13.45
CA GLY A 101 -2.74 -11.73 14.19
C GLY A 101 -3.99 -11.35 13.39
N ALA A 102 -3.90 -11.39 12.05
CA ALA A 102 -4.94 -10.95 11.13
C ALA A 102 -5.01 -11.89 9.92
N PRO A 103 -6.20 -12.23 9.40
CA PRO A 103 -6.31 -13.14 8.26
C PRO A 103 -5.80 -12.48 6.97
N ILE A 104 -5.26 -13.29 6.06
CA ILE A 104 -4.90 -12.88 4.70
C ILE A 104 -6.05 -13.26 3.78
N ILE A 105 -6.72 -12.26 3.22
CA ILE A 105 -7.83 -12.46 2.28
C ILE A 105 -7.36 -12.06 0.89
N SER A 106 -6.93 -13.05 0.11
CA SER A 106 -6.50 -12.86 -1.28
C SER A 106 -7.60 -13.28 -2.24
N SER A 107 -7.92 -12.40 -3.19
CA SER A 107 -8.86 -12.63 -4.29
C SER A 107 -8.40 -11.80 -5.50
N MET A 108 -8.86 -12.12 -6.70
CA MET A 108 -8.69 -11.26 -7.87
C MET A 108 -9.97 -10.48 -8.23
N ASP A 109 -11.04 -10.68 -7.47
CA ASP A 109 -12.31 -10.01 -7.68
C ASP A 109 -12.20 -8.52 -7.43
N VAL A 110 -12.76 -7.76 -8.36
CA VAL A 110 -12.90 -6.30 -8.28
C VAL A 110 -14.35 -5.88 -8.47
N VAL A 111 -14.68 -4.70 -7.96
CA VAL A 111 -15.91 -3.98 -8.28
C VAL A 111 -15.56 -2.74 -9.09
N GLN A 112 -16.40 -2.39 -10.07
CA GLN A 112 -16.28 -1.10 -10.74
C GLN A 112 -16.95 -0.03 -9.87
N ILE A 113 -16.15 0.87 -9.31
CA ILE A 113 -16.61 1.90 -8.36
C ILE A 113 -16.94 3.24 -9.04
N GLY A 114 -16.59 3.38 -10.33
CA GLY A 114 -16.89 4.58 -11.10
C GLY A 114 -16.17 4.61 -12.44
N ALA A 115 -16.07 5.82 -12.98
CA ALA A 115 -15.26 6.14 -14.16
C ALA A 115 -14.70 7.57 -14.01
N THR A 116 -13.54 7.83 -14.60
CA THR A 116 -12.97 9.19 -14.67
C THR A 116 -13.72 10.05 -15.70
N TRP A 117 -13.44 11.35 -15.73
CA TRP A 117 -13.92 12.26 -16.78
C TRP A 117 -13.64 11.73 -18.19
N ASN A 118 -12.45 11.17 -18.42
CA ASN A 118 -12.03 10.57 -19.68
C ASN A 118 -12.65 9.18 -19.93
N GLN A 119 -13.71 8.81 -19.19
CA GLN A 119 -14.42 7.53 -19.29
C GLN A 119 -13.53 6.31 -19.01
N ILE A 120 -12.44 6.49 -18.26
CA ILE A 120 -11.60 5.38 -17.82
C ILE A 120 -12.32 4.67 -16.67
N PRO A 121 -12.65 3.37 -16.78
CA PRO A 121 -13.31 2.65 -15.71
C PRO A 121 -12.38 2.53 -14.49
N VAL A 122 -12.96 2.68 -13.31
CA VAL A 122 -12.24 2.61 -12.04
C VAL A 122 -12.68 1.38 -11.26
N TYR A 123 -11.73 0.55 -10.90
CA TYR A 123 -11.93 -0.70 -10.19
C TYR A 123 -11.26 -0.67 -8.81
N MET A 124 -11.85 -1.40 -7.86
CA MET A 124 -11.29 -1.61 -6.53
C MET A 124 -11.51 -3.06 -6.09
N ASP A 125 -10.56 -3.60 -5.34
CA ASP A 125 -10.63 -4.90 -4.68
C ASP A 125 -11.97 -5.04 -3.95
N LYS A 126 -12.69 -6.13 -4.24
CA LYS A 126 -14.03 -6.36 -3.70
C LYS A 126 -14.05 -6.49 -2.18
N GLN A 127 -13.00 -7.00 -1.56
CA GLN A 127 -12.88 -7.10 -0.11
C GLN A 127 -12.56 -5.76 0.53
N ALA A 128 -11.71 -4.95 -0.10
CA ALA A 128 -11.46 -3.56 0.30
C ALA A 128 -12.75 -2.74 0.22
N TRP A 129 -13.51 -2.88 -0.87
CA TRP A 129 -14.78 -2.18 -1.05
C TRP A 129 -15.83 -2.53 0.01
N ASN A 130 -15.93 -3.81 0.35
CA ASN A 130 -16.86 -4.32 1.36
C ASN A 130 -16.35 -4.16 2.81
N SER A 131 -15.19 -3.51 3.00
CA SER A 131 -14.67 -3.16 4.32
C SER A 131 -15.16 -1.79 4.77
N ASP A 132 -14.97 -1.48 6.04
CA ASP A 132 -15.30 -0.15 6.59
C ASP A 132 -14.23 0.88 6.24
N GLY A 133 -13.00 0.43 5.95
CA GLY A 133 -11.91 1.30 5.52
C GLY A 133 -10.65 0.53 5.14
N VAL A 134 -9.75 1.23 4.45
CA VAL A 134 -8.49 0.68 3.92
C VAL A 134 -7.32 1.50 4.43
N VAL A 135 -6.31 0.82 4.97
CA VAL A 135 -5.00 1.37 5.32
C VAL A 135 -3.97 0.80 4.35
N LEU A 136 -3.30 1.69 3.62
CA LEU A 136 -2.29 1.36 2.62
C LEU A 136 -0.90 1.23 3.28
N VAL A 137 -0.16 0.13 3.12
CA VAL A 137 1.25 0.03 3.58
C VAL A 137 2.19 -0.08 2.38
N ASN A 138 2.98 0.97 2.10
CA ASN A 138 3.89 0.97 0.95
C ASN A 138 5.16 1.79 1.17
N ARG A 139 6.18 1.46 0.38
CA ARG A 139 7.39 2.27 0.24
C ARG A 139 7.16 3.45 -0.70
N ILE A 140 7.67 4.62 -0.32
CA ILE A 140 7.81 5.78 -1.20
C ILE A 140 9.20 5.76 -1.83
N LYS A 141 9.26 5.78 -3.17
CA LYS A 141 10.52 5.82 -3.91
C LYS A 141 10.36 6.58 -5.23
N PRO A 142 11.36 7.35 -5.69
CA PRO A 142 11.37 7.89 -7.05
C PRO A 142 11.19 6.76 -8.08
N HIS A 143 10.35 6.98 -9.08
CA HIS A 143 10.19 6.05 -10.19
C HIS A 143 11.40 6.16 -11.13
N THR A 144 11.85 5.03 -11.70
CA THR A 144 13.05 5.00 -12.56
C THR A 144 12.76 5.42 -13.99
N ASP A 145 11.53 5.23 -14.46
CA ASP A 145 11.18 5.34 -15.89
C ASP A 145 10.44 6.64 -16.24
N PHE A 146 9.96 7.40 -15.24
CA PHE A 146 9.32 8.71 -15.42
C PHE A 146 9.40 9.51 -14.13
N HIS A 147 9.47 10.84 -14.25
CA HIS A 147 9.25 11.76 -13.13
C HIS A 147 7.95 12.50 -13.40
N SER A 148 6.97 12.42 -12.50
CA SER A 148 5.75 13.20 -12.71
C SER A 148 6.01 14.66 -12.37
N GLY A 149 5.69 15.57 -13.30
CA GLY A 149 5.77 17.01 -13.07
C GLY A 149 4.77 17.55 -12.02
N ARG A 150 3.98 16.66 -11.39
CA ARG A 150 2.98 16.97 -10.35
C ARG A 150 3.42 16.53 -8.94
N GLY A 151 4.63 16.00 -8.78
CA GLY A 151 5.19 15.66 -7.47
C GLY A 151 4.76 14.29 -6.91
N PHE A 152 4.17 13.41 -7.72
CA PHE A 152 3.77 12.06 -7.32
C PHE A 152 4.65 10.99 -8.00
N GLU A 153 5.19 10.06 -7.22
CA GLU A 153 6.10 9.00 -7.69
C GLU A 153 5.53 7.61 -7.32
N SER A 154 6.36 6.55 -7.35
CA SER A 154 5.93 5.27 -6.78
C SER A 154 5.67 5.41 -5.27
N GLY A 155 4.53 4.91 -4.81
CA GLY A 155 4.09 5.13 -3.42
C GLY A 155 2.62 4.77 -3.17
N LEU A 156 2.00 5.43 -2.20
CA LEU A 156 0.62 5.15 -1.79
C LEU A 156 -0.40 5.40 -2.90
N LEU A 157 -0.24 6.46 -3.71
CA LEU A 157 -1.16 6.77 -4.82
C LEU A 157 -1.21 5.65 -5.87
N LYS A 158 -0.05 5.14 -6.30
CA LYS A 158 0.00 4.01 -7.24
C LYS A 158 -0.61 2.74 -6.61
N MET A 159 -0.46 2.56 -5.30
CA MET A 159 -1.04 1.42 -4.62
C MET A 159 -2.56 1.56 -4.44
N SER A 160 -3.10 2.76 -4.22
CA SER A 160 -4.54 3.00 -4.17
C SER A 160 -5.21 2.73 -5.53
N VAL A 161 -4.48 2.93 -6.63
CA VAL A 161 -4.99 2.71 -7.98
C VAL A 161 -4.69 1.31 -8.50
N ILE A 162 -3.42 1.00 -8.78
CA ILE A 162 -3.00 -0.26 -9.41
C ILE A 162 -3.01 -1.40 -8.39
N GLY A 163 -2.64 -1.10 -7.14
CA GLY A 163 -2.64 -2.09 -6.07
C GLY A 163 -4.06 -2.57 -5.77
N LEU A 164 -4.94 -1.66 -5.34
CA LEU A 164 -6.33 -1.98 -5.01
C LEU A 164 -7.16 -2.34 -6.24
N GLY A 165 -6.92 -1.72 -7.40
CA GLY A 165 -7.62 -2.08 -8.63
C GLY A 165 -7.16 -3.40 -9.26
N LYS A 166 -6.18 -4.08 -8.63
CA LYS A 166 -5.61 -5.37 -9.02
C LYS A 166 -5.13 -5.38 -10.47
N ASP A 167 -4.98 -6.59 -11.02
CA ASP A 167 -4.60 -6.83 -12.40
C ASP A 167 -5.53 -6.09 -13.38
N ARG A 168 -6.83 -6.00 -13.07
CA ARG A 168 -7.80 -5.32 -13.93
C ARG A 168 -7.51 -3.84 -14.15
N GLN A 169 -7.27 -3.06 -13.10
CA GLN A 169 -6.92 -1.64 -13.25
C GLN A 169 -5.51 -1.48 -13.84
N ALA A 170 -4.60 -2.41 -13.52
CA ALA A 170 -3.26 -2.44 -14.11
C ALA A 170 -3.33 -2.58 -15.64
N GLU A 171 -4.12 -3.54 -16.16
CA GLU A 171 -4.35 -3.73 -17.59
C GLU A 171 -4.92 -2.47 -18.25
N VAL A 172 -5.95 -1.87 -17.65
CA VAL A 172 -6.59 -0.66 -18.18
C VAL A 172 -5.57 0.47 -18.34
N LEU A 173 -4.80 0.79 -17.30
CA LEU A 173 -3.86 1.90 -17.35
C LEU A 173 -2.64 1.58 -18.21
N HIS A 174 -2.09 0.37 -18.14
CA HIS A 174 -0.97 -0.03 -18.99
C HIS A 174 -1.35 -0.06 -20.48
N GLY A 175 -2.63 -0.33 -20.81
CA GLY A 175 -3.15 -0.26 -22.18
C GLY A 175 -3.03 1.13 -22.82
N TYR A 176 -2.93 2.19 -22.03
CA TYR A 176 -2.67 3.56 -22.50
C TYR A 176 -1.19 3.95 -22.50
N GLY A 177 -0.28 3.01 -22.20
CA GLY A 177 1.16 3.25 -22.12
C GLY A 177 1.52 4.33 -21.10
N VAL A 178 2.48 5.19 -21.45
CA VAL A 178 2.96 6.29 -20.57
C VAL A 178 1.81 7.20 -20.14
N LYS A 179 0.86 7.50 -21.04
CA LYS A 179 -0.30 8.35 -20.74
C LYS A 179 -1.14 7.79 -19.60
N GLY A 180 -1.32 6.47 -19.57
CA GLY A 180 -2.07 5.81 -18.50
C GLY A 180 -1.43 5.99 -17.13
N LEU A 181 -0.10 5.91 -17.04
CA LEU A 181 0.62 6.00 -15.77
C LEU A 181 0.86 7.44 -15.29
N VAL A 182 0.94 8.40 -16.22
CA VAL A 182 1.26 9.80 -15.89
C VAL A 182 0.00 10.66 -15.77
N ASP A 183 -0.92 10.56 -16.73
CA ASP A 183 -2.07 11.46 -16.81
C ASP A 183 -3.33 10.84 -16.20
N PHE A 184 -3.62 9.56 -16.50
CA PHE A 184 -4.85 8.92 -16.05
C PHE A 184 -4.78 8.32 -14.66
N LEU A 185 -3.60 7.90 -14.19
CA LEU A 185 -3.44 7.36 -12.84
C LEU A 185 -3.91 8.34 -11.76
N PRO A 186 -3.55 9.64 -11.79
CA PRO A 186 -4.11 10.62 -10.85
C PRO A 186 -5.64 10.75 -10.94
N GLU A 187 -6.22 10.76 -12.15
CA GLU A 187 -7.68 10.85 -12.30
C GLU A 187 -8.39 9.64 -11.69
N VAL A 188 -7.82 8.44 -11.85
CA VAL A 188 -8.35 7.23 -11.23
C VAL A 188 -8.19 7.30 -9.71
N ALA A 189 -7.06 7.83 -9.22
CA ALA A 189 -6.84 8.01 -7.79
C ALA A 189 -7.87 8.95 -7.17
N ASP A 190 -8.23 10.05 -7.83
CA ASP A 190 -9.26 10.98 -7.37
C ASP A 190 -10.61 10.27 -7.16
N VAL A 191 -10.99 9.38 -8.08
CA VAL A 191 -12.21 8.57 -7.94
C VAL A 191 -12.10 7.60 -6.76
N VAL A 192 -10.97 6.89 -6.62
CA VAL A 192 -10.76 5.95 -5.50
C VAL A 192 -10.81 6.66 -4.15
N LEU A 193 -10.06 7.74 -3.99
CA LEU A 193 -9.98 8.52 -2.75
C LEU A 193 -11.31 9.20 -2.44
N GLY A 194 -12.01 9.70 -3.45
CA GLY A 194 -13.33 10.32 -3.31
C GLY A 194 -14.42 9.38 -2.79
N THR A 195 -14.18 8.07 -2.75
CA THR A 195 -15.11 7.12 -2.10
C THR A 195 -15.07 7.18 -0.57
N GLY A 196 -14.02 7.75 0.02
CA GLY A 196 -13.77 7.71 1.46
C GLY A 196 -13.37 6.33 1.99
N LYS A 197 -13.15 5.32 1.12
CA LYS A 197 -12.76 3.97 1.55
C LYS A 197 -11.30 3.88 1.97
N VAL A 198 -10.42 4.69 1.38
CA VAL A 198 -9.02 4.77 1.79
C VAL A 198 -8.96 5.76 2.95
N LEU A 199 -8.75 5.26 4.16
CA LEU A 199 -8.68 6.09 5.37
C LEU A 199 -7.31 6.75 5.53
N GLY A 200 -6.28 6.13 4.94
CA GLY A 200 -4.91 6.61 5.04
C GLY A 200 -3.89 5.54 4.65
N GLY A 201 -2.64 5.77 5.03
CA GLY A 201 -1.57 4.82 4.76
C GLY A 201 -0.28 5.05 5.52
N VAL A 202 0.50 3.99 5.66
CA VAL A 202 1.85 3.98 6.20
C VAL A 202 2.84 4.13 5.05
N ALA A 203 3.45 5.30 4.98
CA ALA A 203 4.50 5.65 4.03
C ALA A 203 5.86 5.27 4.62
N ILE A 204 6.59 4.40 3.92
CA ILE A 204 7.90 3.91 4.35
C ILE A 204 8.98 4.45 3.43
N VAL A 205 10.05 5.02 3.97
CA VAL A 205 11.24 5.41 3.20
C VAL A 205 12.42 4.57 3.67
N GLU A 206 13.18 4.04 2.72
CA GLU A 206 14.44 3.34 2.98
C GLU A 206 15.63 4.25 2.65
N ASN A 207 16.70 4.14 3.43
CA ASN A 207 17.96 4.79 3.10
C ASN A 207 18.73 3.99 2.04
N ALA A 208 19.90 4.52 1.63
CA ALA A 208 20.74 3.87 0.63
C ALA A 208 21.39 2.54 1.06
N ARG A 209 21.24 2.14 2.33
CA ARG A 209 21.64 0.82 2.87
C ARG A 209 20.48 -0.18 2.93
N GLU A 210 19.32 0.15 2.35
CA GLU A 210 18.10 -0.65 2.44
C GLU A 210 17.64 -0.84 3.90
N GLU A 211 17.85 0.17 4.74
CA GLU A 211 17.31 0.21 6.11
C GLU A 211 16.12 1.17 6.15
N THR A 212 15.13 0.87 6.98
CA THR A 212 14.00 1.78 7.22
C THR A 212 14.52 3.09 7.82
N ALA A 213 14.25 4.20 7.14
CA ALA A 213 14.77 5.52 7.47
C ALA A 213 13.69 6.45 8.05
N ILE A 214 12.48 6.38 7.50
CA ILE A 214 11.33 7.20 7.88
C ILE A 214 10.07 6.34 7.76
N ILE A 215 9.15 6.52 8.71
CA ILE A 215 7.78 6.03 8.64
C ILE A 215 6.86 7.22 8.93
N GLU A 216 5.82 7.39 8.13
CA GLU A 216 4.76 8.36 8.39
C GLU A 216 3.39 7.70 8.21
N VAL A 217 2.45 7.99 9.11
CA VAL A 217 1.04 7.60 8.97
C VAL A 217 0.27 8.79 8.41
N LEU A 218 -0.17 8.65 7.17
CA LEU A 218 -0.85 9.67 6.38
C LEU A 218 -2.37 9.41 6.34
N HIS A 219 -3.13 10.47 6.07
CA HIS A 219 -4.56 10.44 5.78
C HIS A 219 -4.80 10.86 4.32
#